data_AF-A0A4Q3TUV7-F1
#
_entry.id   AF-A0A4Q3TUV7-F1
#
_cell.length_a   1.000
_cell.length_b   1.000
_cell.length_c   1.000
_cell.angle_alpha   90.00
_cell.angle_beta   90.00
_cell.angle_gamma   90.00
#
_symmetry.space_group_name_H-M   'P 1'
#
loop_
_entity.id
_entity.type
_entity.pdbx_description
1 polymer ?
#
loop_
_entity_poly.entity_id
_entity_poly.type
_entity_poly.pdbx_seq_one_letter_code
_entity_poly.pdbx_strand_id
1 'polypeptide(L)'
;MEKLDIDIGGKHNAVFVVARPEVISVREGPTQLVLAGPWGDMPSKTVLSGRLIVRDRVYGRLTWATTPKGDSFPVCMEVFAEEGDRGMAREPGDDSPSSARIFTSARVKAVSEFE
;
A
#
# COMPACT_ATOMS: atom_id res chain seq x y z
N MET A 1 12.35 -10.52 -1.29
CA MET A 1 11.30 -10.60 -2.32
C MET A 1 11.42 -11.89 -3.13
N GLU A 2 12.64 -12.29 -3.53
CA GLU A 2 12.93 -13.58 -4.19
C GLU A 2 12.34 -14.82 -3.48
N LYS A 3 12.47 -14.93 -2.15
CA LYS A 3 11.86 -16.02 -1.36
C LYS A 3 10.32 -16.07 -1.38
N LEU A 4 9.68 -15.03 -1.89
CA LEU A 4 8.23 -14.93 -2.04
C LEU A 4 7.82 -15.07 -3.51
N ASP A 5 8.75 -15.38 -4.42
CA ASP A 5 8.55 -15.37 -5.87
C ASP A 5 8.04 -14.03 -6.40
N ILE A 6 8.63 -12.94 -5.89
CA ILE A 6 8.30 -11.56 -6.29
C ILE A 6 9.57 -10.84 -6.75
N ASP A 7 9.53 -10.37 -7.98
CA ASP A 7 10.59 -9.54 -8.56
C ASP A 7 10.59 -8.13 -7.99
N ILE A 8 11.78 -7.57 -7.76
CA ILE A 8 11.95 -6.16 -7.49
C ILE A 8 11.47 -5.36 -8.71
N GLY A 9 10.66 -4.33 -8.47
CA GLY A 9 9.99 -3.57 -9.52
C GLY A 9 8.58 -4.04 -9.82
N GLY A 10 8.23 -5.28 -9.47
CA GLY A 10 6.89 -5.84 -9.63
C GLY A 10 5.84 -5.03 -8.89
N LYS A 11 4.68 -4.82 -9.52
CA LYS A 11 3.52 -4.12 -8.96
C LYS A 11 2.35 -5.06 -8.80
N HIS A 12 1.57 -4.88 -7.74
CA HIS A 12 0.33 -5.64 -7.52
C HIS A 12 -0.77 -4.78 -6.91
N ASN A 13 -2.03 -5.14 -7.15
CA ASN A 13 -3.17 -4.38 -6.65
C ASN A 13 -3.35 -4.58 -5.14
N ALA A 14 -3.67 -3.50 -4.44
CA ALA A 14 -3.96 -3.50 -3.02
C ALA A 14 -5.05 -2.46 -2.70
N VAL A 15 -5.71 -2.61 -1.55
CA VAL A 15 -6.77 -1.68 -1.12
C VAL A 15 -6.54 -1.23 0.32
N PHE A 16 -6.85 0.03 0.62
CA PHE A 16 -6.81 0.56 1.99
C PHE A 16 -7.94 0.00 2.86
N VAL A 17 -9.09 -0.29 2.26
CA VAL A 17 -10.27 -0.83 2.94
C VAL A 17 -10.91 -1.87 2.03
N VAL A 18 -11.26 -3.03 2.59
CA VAL A 18 -11.99 -4.09 1.88
C VAL A 18 -13.48 -3.74 1.85
N ALA A 19 -13.82 -2.67 1.13
CA ALA A 19 -15.18 -2.15 0.96
C ALA A 19 -15.41 -1.76 -0.51
N ARG A 20 -16.54 -1.10 -0.79
CA ARG A 20 -16.76 -0.53 -2.13
C ARG A 20 -15.71 0.56 -2.39
N PRO A 21 -15.19 0.68 -3.63
CA PRO A 21 -14.26 1.75 -3.96
C PRO A 21 -14.88 3.13 -3.69
N GLU A 22 -14.20 3.94 -2.89
CA GLU A 22 -14.68 5.26 -2.46
C GLU A 22 -13.51 6.16 -2.08
N VAL A 23 -13.80 7.44 -1.83
CA VAL A 23 -12.81 8.39 -1.31
C VAL A 23 -12.84 8.34 0.22
N ILE A 24 -11.68 8.07 0.82
CA ILE A 24 -11.50 8.01 2.28
C ILE A 24 -10.52 9.08 2.76
N SER A 25 -10.62 9.45 4.03
CA SER A 25 -9.59 10.26 4.70
C SER A 25 -8.54 9.34 5.33
N VAL A 26 -7.27 9.65 5.08
CA VAL A 26 -6.12 9.01 5.72
C VAL A 26 -5.29 10.03 6.48
N ARG A 27 -4.50 9.56 7.44
CA ARG A 27 -3.58 10.39 8.23
C ARG A 27 -2.16 9.86 8.08
N GLU A 28 -1.20 10.77 8.21
CA GLU A 28 0.20 10.39 8.36
C GLU A 28 0.37 9.45 9.57
N GLY A 29 1.22 8.43 9.43
CA GLY A 29 1.47 7.45 10.49
C GLY A 29 1.15 6.01 10.09
N PRO A 30 0.90 5.12 11.07
CA PRO A 30 0.66 3.70 10.81
C PRO A 30 -0.48 3.45 9.83
N THR A 31 -0.32 2.44 8.97
CA THR A 31 -1.32 2.08 7.96
C THR A 31 -1.30 0.60 7.64
N GLN A 32 -2.38 0.15 7.01
CA GLN A 32 -2.54 -1.18 6.47
C GLN A 32 -3.18 -1.13 5.08
N LEU A 33 -2.70 -1.99 4.20
CA LEU A 33 -3.32 -2.28 2.91
C LEU A 33 -3.54 -3.79 2.81
N VAL A 34 -4.48 -4.20 1.97
CA VAL A 34 -4.81 -5.61 1.74
C VAL A 34 -4.56 -5.97 0.28
N LEU A 35 -3.81 -7.05 0.02
CA LEU A 35 -3.60 -7.53 -1.35
C LEU A 35 -4.92 -7.95 -2.00
N ALA A 36 -5.16 -7.42 -3.20
CA ALA A 36 -6.32 -7.73 -4.03
C ALA A 36 -5.99 -8.86 -5.02
N GLY A 37 -5.88 -10.08 -4.51
CA GLY A 37 -5.46 -11.27 -5.25
C GLY A 37 -4.10 -11.81 -4.78
N PRO A 38 -3.75 -13.07 -5.12
CA PRO A 38 -2.45 -13.64 -4.77
C PRO A 38 -1.30 -12.96 -5.52
N TRP A 39 -0.11 -12.93 -4.92
CA TRP A 39 1.11 -12.39 -5.53
C TRP A 39 2.34 -13.20 -5.09
N GLY A 40 2.93 -13.93 -6.04
CA GLY A 40 3.93 -14.96 -5.73
C GLY A 40 3.36 -15.94 -4.70
N ASP A 41 4.10 -16.19 -3.64
CA ASP A 41 3.69 -17.06 -2.53
C ASP A 41 2.74 -16.38 -1.52
N MET A 42 2.46 -15.08 -1.67
CA MET A 42 1.51 -14.39 -0.79
C MET A 42 0.06 -14.66 -1.24
N PRO A 43 -0.79 -15.22 -0.36
CA PRO A 43 -2.19 -15.40 -0.68
C PRO A 43 -2.92 -14.06 -0.76
N SER A 44 -4.05 -14.07 -1.48
CA SER A 44 -5.01 -12.95 -1.44
C SER A 44 -5.43 -12.65 0.00
N LYS A 45 -5.79 -11.40 0.27
CA LYS A 45 -6.12 -10.89 1.62
C LYS A 45 -4.95 -10.86 2.61
N THR A 46 -3.71 -11.02 2.14
CA THR A 46 -2.53 -10.69 2.96
C THR A 46 -2.54 -9.22 3.32
N VAL A 47 -2.38 -8.91 4.60
CA VAL A 47 -2.34 -7.56 5.14
C VAL A 47 -0.90 -7.05 5.11
N LEU A 48 -0.67 -5.97 4.38
CA LEU A 48 0.58 -5.24 4.36
C LEU A 48 0.51 -4.11 5.38
N SER A 49 1.45 -4.07 6.31
CA SER A 49 1.51 -3.06 7.37
C SER A 49 2.74 -2.18 7.24
N GLY A 50 2.60 -0.92 7.61
CA GLY A 50 3.68 0.06 7.55
C GLY A 50 3.24 1.45 7.95
N ARG A 51 3.72 2.46 7.22
CA ARG A 51 3.38 3.86 7.49
C ARG A 51 3.11 4.66 6.23
N LEU A 52 2.17 5.60 6.34
CA LEU A 52 1.97 6.68 5.38
C LEU A 52 2.78 7.92 5.77
N ILE A 53 3.18 8.65 4.74
CA ILE A 53 3.86 9.94 4.79
C ILE A 53 3.04 10.88 3.90
N VAL A 54 2.53 11.99 4.46
CA VAL A 54 1.64 12.91 3.74
C VAL A 54 2.44 14.14 3.33
N ARG A 55 2.52 14.41 2.02
CA ARG A 55 3.16 15.59 1.45
C ARG A 55 2.34 16.12 0.27
N ASP A 56 2.99 16.33 -0.88
CA ASP A 56 2.36 16.58 -2.18
C ASP A 56 1.48 15.39 -2.62
N ARG A 57 1.92 14.18 -2.29
CA ARG A 57 1.18 12.92 -2.43
C ARG A 57 1.18 12.16 -1.11
N VAL A 58 0.37 11.10 -1.03
CA VAL A 58 0.38 10.20 0.12
C VAL A 58 1.27 9.00 -0.20
N TYR A 59 2.49 9.03 0.30
CA TYR A 59 3.45 7.94 0.12
C TYR A 59 3.23 6.89 1.19
N GLY A 60 3.49 5.62 0.88
CA GLY A 60 3.41 4.52 1.85
C GLY A 60 4.65 3.66 1.79
N ARG A 61 5.19 3.32 2.96
CA ARG A 61 6.31 2.39 3.16
C ARG A 61 5.81 1.21 3.97
N LEU A 62 5.67 0.06 3.33
CA LEU A 62 5.15 -1.17 3.90
C LEU A 62 6.31 -2.11 4.20
N THR A 63 6.39 -2.53 5.47
CA THR A 63 7.55 -3.24 6.01
C THR A 63 7.23 -4.65 6.50
N TRP A 64 5.94 -4.97 6.64
CA TRP A 64 5.48 -6.29 7.08
C TRP A 64 4.30 -6.77 6.24
N ALA A 65 4.25 -8.08 6.00
CA ALA A 65 3.11 -8.77 5.44
C ALA A 65 2.63 -9.82 6.43
N THR A 66 1.32 -9.92 6.62
CA THR A 66 0.68 -10.93 7.47
C THR A 66 -0.39 -11.65 6.68
N THR A 67 -0.22 -12.96 6.47
CA THR A 67 -1.15 -13.78 5.71
C THR A 67 -2.47 -13.99 6.48
N PRO A 68 -3.56 -14.39 5.81
CA PRO A 68 -4.81 -14.75 6.49
C PRO A 68 -4.69 -15.90 7.48
N LYS A 69 -3.62 -16.72 7.37
CA LYS A 69 -3.33 -17.81 8.32
C LYS A 69 -2.57 -17.34 9.56
N GLY A 70 -2.08 -16.10 9.56
CA GLY A 70 -1.36 -15.49 10.68
C GLY A 70 0.16 -15.45 10.53
N ASP A 71 0.72 -16.05 9.46
CA ASP A 71 2.16 -15.98 9.20
C ASP A 71 2.57 -14.55 8.89
N SER A 72 3.63 -14.05 9.54
CA SER A 72 4.11 -12.68 9.36
C SER A 72 5.59 -12.62 9.03
N PHE A 73 5.96 -11.82 8.03
CA PHE A 73 7.33 -11.70 7.55
C PHE A 73 7.63 -10.29 7.02
N PRO A 74 8.91 -9.87 7.04
CA PRO A 74 9.30 -8.57 6.55
C PRO A 74 9.18 -8.49 5.03
N VAL A 75 8.75 -7.32 4.54
CA VAL A 75 8.70 -6.96 3.12
C VAL A 75 9.27 -5.56 2.93
N CYS A 76 9.54 -5.17 1.69
CA CYS A 76 9.94 -3.82 1.33
C CYS A 76 9.09 -3.39 0.14
N MET A 77 8.02 -2.64 0.39
CA MET A 77 7.08 -2.23 -0.65
C MET A 77 6.65 -0.78 -0.50
N GLU A 78 6.47 -0.12 -1.64
CA GLU A 78 5.98 1.24 -1.71
C GLU A 78 4.56 1.29 -2.27
N VAL A 79 3.76 2.25 -1.79
CA VAL A 79 2.42 2.51 -2.30
C VAL A 79 2.47 3.36 -3.57
N PHE A 80 1.71 2.95 -4.57
CA PHE A 80 1.53 3.59 -5.87
C PHE A 80 0.04 3.82 -6.12
N ALA A 81 -0.27 4.92 -6.80
CA ALA A 81 -1.62 5.12 -7.33
C ALA A 81 -1.91 4.09 -8.44
N GLU A 82 -3.18 3.80 -8.69
CA GLU A 82 -3.59 2.82 -9.69
C GLU A 82 -3.13 3.24 -11.10
N GLU A 83 -3.10 4.55 -11.36
CA GLU A 83 -2.62 5.21 -12.57
C GLU A 83 -1.12 5.02 -12.82
N GLY A 84 -0.37 4.57 -11.80
CA GLY A 84 1.01 4.13 -11.93
C GLY A 84 2.07 5.04 -11.31
N ASP A 85 1.67 6.21 -10.81
CA ASP A 85 2.52 7.16 -10.09
C ASP A 85 2.87 6.68 -8.68
N ARG A 86 4.03 7.10 -8.19
CA ARG A 86 4.46 6.85 -6.80
C ARG A 86 3.61 7.67 -5.84
N GLY A 87 3.10 7.02 -4.78
CA GLY A 87 2.18 7.63 -3.82
C GLY A 87 0.78 7.90 -4.38
N MET A 88 -0.22 7.91 -3.49
CA MET A 88 -1.61 8.20 -3.86
C MET A 88 -1.78 9.68 -4.16
N ALA A 89 -2.60 9.98 -5.17
CA ALA A 89 -3.04 11.34 -5.44
C ALA A 89 -3.88 11.86 -4.26
N ARG A 90 -3.74 13.15 -3.94
CA ARG A 90 -4.59 13.82 -2.97
C ARG A 90 -5.89 14.23 -3.65
N GLU A 91 -6.99 13.69 -3.18
CA GLU A 91 -8.32 14.12 -3.56
C GLU A 91 -8.63 15.51 -2.96
N PRO A 92 -9.38 16.37 -3.67
CA PRO A 92 -9.74 17.70 -3.16
C PRO A 92 -10.51 17.65 -1.83
N GLY A 93 -10.46 18.74 -1.06
CA GLY A 93 -11.25 18.90 0.16
C GLY A 93 -10.56 18.47 1.45
N ASP A 94 -9.24 18.29 1.43
CA ASP A 94 -8.39 18.26 2.63
C ASP A 94 -7.01 18.90 2.35
N ASP A 95 -6.83 20.13 2.82
CA ASP A 95 -5.59 20.90 2.69
C ASP A 95 -4.65 20.73 3.89
N SER A 96 -4.94 19.77 4.77
CA SER A 96 -4.10 19.48 5.94
C SER A 96 -2.70 19.02 5.52
N PRO A 97 -1.65 19.42 6.26
CA PRO A 97 -0.30 18.92 6.04
C PRO A 97 -0.11 17.48 6.52
N SER A 98 -0.99 16.94 7.36
CA SER A 98 -0.84 15.62 8.00
C SER A 98 -2.01 14.65 7.73
N SER A 99 -2.99 15.08 6.94
CA SER A 99 -4.06 14.23 6.43
C SER A 99 -4.33 14.53 4.96
N ALA A 100 -4.94 13.57 4.28
CA ALA A 100 -5.36 13.72 2.91
C ALA A 100 -6.57 12.84 2.64
N ARG A 101 -7.31 13.20 1.59
CA ARG A 101 -8.31 12.31 1.00
C ARG A 101 -7.66 11.54 -0.15
N ILE A 102 -7.99 10.26 -0.28
CA ILE A 102 -7.48 9.38 -1.34
C ILE A 102 -8.58 8.44 -1.83
N PHE A 103 -8.45 7.91 -3.05
CA PHE A 103 -9.25 6.77 -3.49
C PHE A 103 -8.73 5.47 -2.85
N THR A 104 -9.63 4.54 -2.51
CA THR A 104 -9.27 3.33 -1.73
C THR A 104 -8.46 2.27 -2.49
N SER A 105 -8.53 2.26 -3.83
CA SER A 105 -7.75 1.37 -4.69
C SER A 105 -6.32 1.88 -4.85
N ALA A 106 -5.34 1.00 -4.74
CA ALA A 106 -3.93 1.32 -4.89
C ALA A 106 -3.18 0.17 -5.59
N ARG A 107 -1.90 0.43 -5.87
CA ARG A 107 -0.91 -0.60 -6.16
C ARG A 107 0.19 -0.55 -5.11
N VAL A 108 0.87 -1.68 -4.94
CA VAL A 108 2.11 -1.77 -4.18
C VAL A 108 3.21 -2.24 -5.09
N LYS A 109 4.41 -1.69 -4.93
CA LYS A 109 5.60 -2.04 -5.72
C LYS A 109 6.67 -2.64 -4.80
N ALA A 110 7.21 -3.79 -5.16
CA ALA A 110 8.38 -4.36 -4.50
C ALA A 110 9.63 -3.51 -4.82
N VAL A 111 10.37 -3.11 -3.79
CA VAL A 111 11.59 -2.28 -3.96
C VAL A 111 12.76 -2.87 -3.17
N SER A 112 13.98 -2.57 -3.58
CA SER A 112 15.19 -2.95 -2.84
C SER A 112 15.38 -2.11 -1.59
N GLU A 113 15.00 -0.83 -1.65
CA GLU A 113 15.02 0.13 -0.56
C GLU A 113 13.93 1.19 -0.76
N PHE A 114 13.57 1.91 0.30
CA PHE A 114 12.60 3.00 0.21
C PHE A 114 13.25 4.26 -0.32
N GLU A 115 12.59 4.90 -1.27
CA GLU A 115 13.01 6.20 -1.82
C GLU A 115 12.45 7.38 -1.00
#